data_AF-A0A1P8USP6-F1
#
_entry.id   AF-A0A1P8USP6-F1
#
_cell.length_a   1.000
_cell.length_b   1.000
_cell.length_c   1.000
_cell.angle_alpha   90.00
_cell.angle_beta   90.00
_cell.angle_gamma   90.00
#
_symmetry.space_group_name_H-M   'P 1'
#
loop_
_entity.id
_entity.type
_entity.pdbx_description
1 polymer ?
#
loop_
_entity_poly.entity_id
_entity_poly.type
_entity_poly.pdbx_seq_one_letter_code
_entity_poly.pdbx_strand_id
1 'polypeptide(L)'
;MLPAMPRKLAKAIRAAFADVADTPQGVVHGDLNPGNVIVTNEGPALVDWDESRHDALCLDRVALGLPATRAERRAALAWEIACCWAPEPERARSLARGFIRSAGAAPIP
;
A
#
# COMPACT_ATOMS: atom_id res chain seq x y z
N MET A 1 3.02 8.18 -13.50
CA MET A 1 1.97 8.40 -14.53
C MET A 1 0.83 7.40 -14.28
N LEU A 2 -0.40 7.89 -14.03
CA LEU A 2 -1.62 7.07 -13.81
C LEU A 2 -2.46 6.69 -15.07
N PRO A 3 -2.09 6.96 -16.35
CA PRO A 3 -3.08 6.97 -17.44
C PRO A 3 -3.54 5.59 -17.95
N ALA A 4 -3.01 4.47 -17.46
CA ALA A 4 -3.46 3.12 -17.84
C ALA A 4 -4.53 2.52 -16.89
N MET A 5 -4.79 3.14 -15.74
CA MET A 5 -5.66 2.57 -14.71
C MET A 5 -7.14 2.97 -14.91
N PRO A 6 -8.11 2.04 -14.81
CA PRO A 6 -9.53 2.36 -14.89
C PRO A 6 -9.93 3.45 -13.89
N ARG A 7 -10.69 4.45 -14.34
CA ARG A 7 -11.08 5.62 -13.52
C ARG A 7 -11.72 5.24 -12.18
N LYS A 8 -12.56 4.20 -12.17
CA LYS A 8 -13.21 3.69 -10.93
C LYS A 8 -12.18 3.15 -9.93
N LEU A 9 -11.17 2.43 -10.42
CA LEU A 9 -10.09 1.90 -9.58
C LEU A 9 -9.22 3.04 -9.03
N ALA A 10 -8.82 3.99 -9.89
CA ALA A 10 -8.05 5.15 -9.46
C ALA A 10 -8.79 5.98 -8.39
N LYS A 11 -10.11 6.17 -8.53
CA LYS A 11 -10.94 6.84 -7.52
C LYS A 11 -10.94 6.07 -6.19
N ALA A 12 -11.09 4.73 -6.25
CA ALA A 12 -11.11 3.89 -5.06
C ALA A 12 -9.75 3.87 -4.32
N ILE A 13 -8.65 3.87 -5.07
CA ILE A 13 -7.28 3.95 -4.52
C ILE A 13 -7.07 5.29 -3.81
N ARG A 14 -7.43 6.41 -4.46
CA ARG A 14 -7.33 7.74 -3.81
C ARG A 14 -8.15 7.83 -2.53
N ALA A 15 -9.36 7.25 -2.53
CA ALA A 15 -10.18 7.21 -1.32
C ALA A 15 -9.50 6.40 -0.20
N ALA A 16 -8.82 5.29 -0.52
CA ALA A 16 -8.10 4.50 0.49
C ALA A 16 -6.93 5.26 1.12
N PHE A 17 -6.21 6.06 0.34
CA PHE A 17 -5.17 6.93 0.89
C PHE A 17 -5.75 8.07 1.73
N ALA A 18 -6.89 8.65 1.31
CA ALA A 18 -7.57 9.67 2.10
C ALA A 18 -8.03 9.14 3.48
N ASP A 19 -8.45 7.87 3.56
CA ASP A 19 -8.88 7.23 4.82
C ASP A 19 -7.75 7.13 5.88
N VAL A 20 -6.48 7.30 5.49
CA VAL A 20 -5.32 7.24 6.39
C VAL A 20 -4.49 8.53 6.42
N ALA A 21 -4.94 9.60 5.77
CA ALA A 21 -4.20 10.85 5.65
C ALA A 21 -3.93 11.53 7.01
N ASP A 22 -4.83 11.35 7.98
CA ASP A 22 -4.73 11.91 9.34
C ASP A 22 -4.00 10.99 10.34
N THR A 23 -3.50 9.83 9.88
CA THR A 23 -2.68 8.93 10.71
C THR A 23 -1.23 9.45 10.79
N PRO A 24 -0.40 8.96 11.74
CA PRO A 24 1.00 9.38 11.82
C PRO A 24 1.74 9.25 10.49
N GLN A 25 2.33 10.36 10.05
CA GLN A 25 3.08 10.48 8.80
C GLN A 25 4.59 10.45 9.08
N GLY A 26 5.38 10.01 8.11
CA GLY A 26 6.83 10.07 8.15
C GLY A 26 7.47 9.37 6.95
N VAL A 27 8.77 9.11 7.02
CA VAL A 27 9.47 8.35 5.97
C VAL A 27 9.08 6.88 6.07
N VAL A 28 8.53 6.35 4.98
CA VAL A 28 8.29 4.92 4.78
C VAL A 28 9.30 4.35 3.79
N HIS A 29 9.65 3.09 3.97
CA HIS A 29 10.47 2.32 3.03
C HIS A 29 9.74 2.10 1.71
N GLY A 30 8.44 1.77 1.75
CA GLY A 30 7.60 1.62 0.56
C GLY A 30 7.56 0.19 0.00
N ASP A 31 8.66 -0.55 0.11
CA ASP A 31 8.75 -2.00 -0.18
C ASP A 31 9.40 -2.80 0.97
N LEU A 32 8.83 -2.70 2.17
CA LEU A 32 9.41 -3.36 3.34
C LEU A 32 9.06 -4.86 3.37
N ASN A 33 9.97 -5.69 2.88
CA ASN A 33 9.84 -7.15 2.82
C ASN A 33 11.14 -7.85 3.26
N PRO A 34 11.12 -9.17 3.57
CA PRO A 34 12.32 -9.88 4.04
C PRO A 34 13.53 -9.85 3.08
N GLY A 35 13.31 -9.66 1.77
CA GLY A 35 14.39 -9.52 0.79
C GLY A 35 15.16 -8.20 0.93
N ASN A 36 14.51 -7.16 1.47
CA ASN A 36 15.08 -5.83 1.69
C ASN A 36 15.60 -5.63 3.13
N VAL A 37 15.63 -6.70 3.94
CA VAL A 37 16.16 -6.69 5.31
C VAL A 37 17.40 -7.57 5.40
N ILE A 38 18.55 -6.94 5.64
CA ILE A 38 19.82 -7.65 5.89
C ILE A 38 20.03 -7.75 7.41
N VAL A 39 20.09 -8.98 7.93
CA VAL A 39 20.41 -9.20 9.35
C VAL A 39 21.94 -9.08 9.54
N THR A 40 22.37 -8.09 10.30
CA THR A 40 23.78 -7.85 10.63
C THR A 40 24.06 -8.10 12.11
N ASN A 41 25.34 -8.07 12.51
CA ASN A 41 25.74 -8.17 13.91
C ASN A 41 25.26 -6.97 14.77
N GLU A 42 24.94 -5.84 14.14
CA GLU A 42 24.46 -4.62 14.82
C GLU A 42 22.92 -4.50 14.79
N GLY A 43 22.24 -5.43 14.13
CA GLY A 43 20.79 -5.43 13.93
C GLY A 43 20.37 -5.44 12.46
N PRO A 44 19.06 -5.33 12.17
CA PRO A 44 18.56 -5.31 10.80
C PRO A 44 18.95 -4.00 10.10
N ALA A 45 19.48 -4.12 8.89
CA ALA A 45 19.72 -3.02 7.97
C ALA A 45 18.74 -3.10 6.80
N LEU A 46 18.16 -1.96 6.42
CA LEU A 46 17.26 -1.85 5.27
C LEU A 46 18.03 -1.44 4.02
N VAL A 47 17.73 -2.08 2.90
CA VAL A 47 18.29 -1.78 1.58
C VAL A 47 17.17 -1.52 0.59
N ASP A 48 17.51 -0.99 -0.58
CA ASP A 48 16.56 -0.69 -1.66
C ASP A 48 15.52 0.38 -1.32
N TRP A 49 16.01 1.61 -1.18
CA TRP A 49 15.21 2.78 -0.77
C TRP A 49 14.55 3.52 -1.93
N ASP A 50 14.45 2.93 -3.13
CA ASP A 50 13.95 3.61 -4.33
C ASP A 50 12.42 3.89 -4.28
N GLU A 51 11.65 3.06 -3.55
CA GLU A 51 10.22 3.26 -3.27
C GLU A 51 9.93 4.16 -2.04
N SER A 52 10.99 4.64 -1.37
CA SER A 52 10.86 5.40 -0.13
C SER A 52 10.28 6.80 -0.36
N ARG A 53 9.47 7.26 0.60
CA ARG A 53 8.74 8.54 0.50
C ARG A 53 8.22 8.99 1.85
N HIS A 54 7.76 10.23 1.93
CA HIS A 54 7.00 10.72 3.08
C HIS A 54 5.51 10.38 2.91
N ASP A 55 4.97 9.50 3.76
CA ASP A 55 3.60 8.96 3.67
C ASP A 55 3.13 8.43 5.03
N ALA A 56 1.94 7.82 5.08
CA ALA A 56 1.38 7.22 6.29
C ALA A 56 2.22 6.04 6.77
N LEU A 57 2.72 6.12 8.02
CA LEU A 57 3.60 5.11 8.61
C LEU A 57 2.93 3.73 8.72
N CYS A 58 1.60 3.67 8.66
CA CYS A 58 0.86 2.42 8.66
C CYS A 58 1.19 1.51 7.46
N LEU A 59 1.66 2.07 6.34
CA LEU A 59 1.93 1.30 5.13
C LEU A 59 3.04 0.25 5.35
N ASP A 60 4.16 0.64 5.97
CA ASP A 60 5.23 -0.31 6.33
C ASP A 60 4.79 -1.25 7.47
N ARG A 61 4.03 -0.74 8.45
CA ARG A 61 3.53 -1.55 9.58
C ARG A 61 2.66 -2.71 9.11
N VAL A 62 1.79 -2.46 8.12
CA VAL A 62 0.95 -3.51 7.52
C VAL A 62 1.81 -4.54 6.81
N ALA A 63 2.84 -4.13 6.08
CA ALA A 63 3.77 -5.05 5.41
C ALA A 63 4.50 -5.99 6.40
N LEU A 64 4.81 -5.48 7.60
CA LEU A 64 5.38 -6.27 8.71
C LEU A 64 4.38 -7.19 9.43
N GLY A 65 3.11 -7.21 9.03
CA GLY A 65 2.07 -8.02 9.67
C GLY A 65 1.69 -7.53 11.07
N LEU A 66 2.00 -6.27 11.41
CA LEU A 66 1.60 -5.69 12.69
C LEU A 66 0.08 -5.45 12.72
N PRO A 67 -0.53 -5.38 13.93
CA PRO A 67 -1.95 -5.05 14.06
C PRO A 67 -2.28 -3.74 13.34
N ALA A 68 -3.30 -3.80 12.50
CA ALA A 68 -3.76 -2.70 11.66
C ALA A 68 -5.29 -2.63 11.64
N THR A 69 -5.83 -1.46 11.37
CA THR A 69 -7.25 -1.23 11.13
C THR A 69 -7.64 -1.69 9.72
N ARG A 70 -8.95 -1.71 9.43
CA ARG A 70 -9.44 -1.97 8.07
C ARG A 70 -8.99 -0.89 7.08
N ALA A 71 -8.93 0.37 7.50
CA ALA A 71 -8.51 1.49 6.67
C ALA A 71 -7.03 1.35 6.28
N GLU A 72 -6.15 1.07 7.24
CA GLU A 72 -4.72 0.88 7.02
C GLU A 72 -4.44 -0.30 6.07
N ARG A 73 -5.08 -1.45 6.29
CA ARG A 73 -4.98 -2.59 5.36
C ARG A 73 -5.45 -2.24 3.95
N ARG A 74 -6.51 -1.42 3.85
CA ARG A 74 -7.06 -0.99 2.56
C ARG A 74 -6.10 -0.03 1.85
N ALA A 75 -5.46 0.88 2.57
CA ALA A 75 -4.44 1.77 2.03
C ALA A 75 -3.20 1.01 1.54
N ALA A 76 -2.71 0.04 2.32
CA ALA A 76 -1.59 -0.82 1.91
C ALA A 76 -1.89 -1.62 0.63
N LEU A 77 -3.09 -2.22 0.54
CA LEU A 77 -3.51 -2.91 -0.68
C LEU A 77 -3.67 -1.94 -1.87
N ALA A 78 -4.12 -0.71 -1.62
CA ALA A 78 -4.23 0.31 -2.66
C ALA A 78 -2.86 0.72 -3.21
N TRP A 79 -1.84 0.81 -2.35
CA TRP A 79 -0.44 1.01 -2.72
C TRP A 79 0.08 -0.15 -3.58
N GLU A 80 -0.08 -1.40 -3.13
CA GLU A 80 0.36 -2.57 -3.88
C GLU A 80 -0.26 -2.63 -5.29
N ILE A 81 -1.58 -2.36 -5.40
CA ILE A 81 -2.26 -2.31 -6.71
C ILE A 81 -1.66 -1.21 -7.60
N ALA A 82 -1.34 -0.05 -7.03
CA ALA A 82 -0.78 1.08 -7.77
C ALA A 82 0.64 0.78 -8.27
N CYS A 83 1.50 0.20 -7.43
CA CYS A 83 2.87 -0.17 -7.81
C CYS A 83 2.89 -1.28 -8.85
N CYS A 84 2.11 -2.35 -8.66
CA CYS A 84 2.06 -3.47 -9.60
C CYS A 84 1.38 -3.13 -10.93
N TRP A 85 0.67 -2.00 -11.06
CA TRP A 85 -0.22 -1.75 -12.20
C TRP A 85 0.48 -1.81 -13.57
N ALA A 86 1.69 -1.27 -13.66
CA ALA A 86 2.51 -1.29 -14.86
C ALA A 86 3.49 -2.49 -14.93
N PRO A 87 4.30 -2.79 -13.89
CA PRO A 87 5.29 -3.87 -13.95
C PRO A 87 4.67 -5.27 -13.86
N GLU A 88 3.54 -5.44 -13.15
CA GLU A 88 2.89 -6.75 -12.91
C GLU A 88 1.36 -6.68 -13.12
N PRO A 89 0.89 -6.43 -14.35
CA PRO A 89 -0.51 -6.10 -14.61
C PRO A 89 -1.50 -7.21 -14.26
N GLU A 90 -1.12 -8.48 -14.36
CA GLU A 90 -2.00 -9.60 -13.99
C GLU A 90 -2.25 -9.68 -12.48
N ARG A 91 -1.18 -9.53 -11.69
CA ARG A 91 -1.26 -9.45 -10.22
C ARG A 91 -2.09 -8.25 -9.80
N ALA A 92 -1.80 -7.07 -10.36
CA ALA A 92 -2.54 -5.84 -10.05
C ALA A 92 -4.05 -5.98 -10.36
N ARG A 93 -4.40 -6.59 -11.50
CA ARG A 93 -5.81 -6.87 -11.86
C ARG A 93 -6.46 -7.86 -10.89
N SER A 94 -5.72 -8.86 -10.41
CA SER A 94 -6.23 -9.82 -9.43
C SER A 94 -6.56 -9.15 -8.09
N LEU A 95 -5.62 -8.37 -7.56
CA LEU A 95 -5.79 -7.60 -6.33
C LEU A 95 -6.94 -6.58 -6.47
N ALA A 96 -7.02 -5.88 -7.61
CA ALA A 96 -8.05 -4.89 -7.88
C ALA A 96 -9.48 -5.45 -7.84
N ARG A 97 -9.70 -6.71 -8.27
CA ARG A 97 -11.02 -7.36 -8.19
C ARG A 97 -11.50 -7.49 -6.75
N GLY A 98 -10.63 -7.91 -5.83
CA GLY A 98 -10.94 -8.00 -4.40
C GLY A 98 -11.14 -6.63 -3.75
N PHE A 99 -10.30 -5.66 -4.14
CA PHE A 99 -10.31 -4.30 -3.61
C PHE A 99 -11.58 -3.50 -3.96
N ILE A 100 -12.08 -3.60 -5.20
CA ILE A 100 -13.31 -2.90 -5.60
C ILE A 100 -14.54 -3.50 -4.92
N ARG A 101 -14.58 -4.84 -4.75
CA ARG A 101 -15.70 -5.53 -4.08
C ARG A 101 -15.83 -5.13 -2.62
N SER A 102 -14.72 -4.96 -1.90
CA SER A 102 -14.73 -4.54 -0.49
C SER A 102 -15.09 -3.06 -0.30
N ALA A 103 -14.93 -2.23 -1.33
CA ALA A 103 -15.33 -0.82 -1.32
C ALA A 103 -16.84 -0.63 -1.54
N GLY A 104 -17.49 -1.50 -2.32
CA GLY A 104 -18.95 -1.47 -2.54
C GLY A 104 -19.79 -2.01 -1.38
N ALA A 105 -19.15 -2.58 -0.36
CA ALA A 105 -19.78 -3.16 0.82
C ALA A 105 -19.62 -2.29 2.09
N ALA A 106 -19.09 -1.07 1.97
CA ALA A 106 -19.11 -0.11 3.07
C ALA A 106 -20.53 0.44 3.26
N PRO A 107 -21.02 0.64 4.50
CA PRO A 107 -22.31 1.26 4.72
C PRO A 107 -22.30 2.68 4.12
N ILE A 108 -23.32 2.99 3.33
CA ILE A 108 -23.67 4.39 3.03
C ILE A 108 -24.19 4.97 4.36
N PRO A 109 -23.72 6.15 4.80
CA PRO A 109 -24.20 6.77 6.03
C PRO A 109 -25.72 6.98 6.03
#